data_AF-A0A9P3PJK5-F1
#
_entry.id   AF-A0A9P3PJK5-F1
#
_cell.length_a   1.000
_cell.length_b   1.000
_cell.length_c   1.000
_cell.angle_alpha   90.00
_cell.angle_beta   90.00
_cell.angle_gamma   90.00
#
_symmetry.space_group_name_H-M   'P 1'
#
loop_
_entity.id
_entity.type
_entity.pdbx_description
1 polymer ?
#
loop_
_entity_poly.entity_id
_entity_poly.type
_entity_poly.pdbx_seq_one_letter_code
_entity_poly.pdbx_strand_id
1 'polypeptide(L)'
;MPVRALEFYSGIGGLHLAFSRSGVDGSVVQAFDWDQTACQVYTANHPSGIIQKVDIASLTAPTLAAFQADLWLLSPACQPYTVLNPNAKGESDPRAKSFLHLIQVVLPELAALGSQPARLLIENVAGFETSTTRHLLLSTLRSLGYTTVELLLTPLQFGIPNSRLRYYLLAKQAPLKFAHVPVNQGIHDLMWRHIPGHSPWIDRRSQQLPSESVRVGATVSEQPGRHVGLYLDEPSDEGTLHLTAIPDKVLEKWGKLFDIVLPSSGRTCCFTRGYTQLVERAGSVLQMNEDLDTAKTFDAFLQAHIFATFDEDSRSGEQSTVW
;
A
#
# COMPACT_ATOMS: atom_id res chain seq x y z
N MET A 1 -13.59 -22.95 -16.99
CA MET A 1 -12.22 -23.40 -16.66
C MET A 1 -11.72 -22.53 -15.52
N PRO A 2 -10.96 -23.09 -14.56
CA PRO A 2 -10.37 -22.33 -13.47
C PRO A 2 -9.44 -21.23 -14.00
N VAL A 3 -9.44 -20.07 -13.37
CA VAL A 3 -8.60 -18.93 -13.77
C VAL A 3 -7.14 -19.22 -13.44
N ARG A 4 -6.27 -19.13 -14.44
CA ARG A 4 -4.82 -19.28 -14.26
C ARG A 4 -4.16 -17.90 -14.21
N ALA A 5 -3.50 -17.55 -13.11
CA ALA A 5 -2.92 -16.23 -12.92
C ALA A 5 -1.39 -16.23 -12.97
N LEU A 6 -0.81 -15.22 -13.64
CA LEU A 6 0.59 -14.83 -13.47
C LEU A 6 0.67 -13.62 -12.55
N GLU A 7 1.58 -13.67 -11.58
CA GLU A 7 1.82 -12.57 -10.64
C GLU A 7 3.19 -11.93 -10.89
N PHE A 8 3.19 -10.68 -11.32
CA PHE A 8 4.39 -9.90 -11.57
C PHE A 8 4.62 -8.92 -10.43
N TYR A 9 5.88 -8.70 -10.07
CA TYR A 9 6.25 -7.86 -8.91
C TYR A 9 5.60 -8.42 -7.63
N SER A 10 5.69 -9.74 -7.48
CA SER A 10 4.90 -10.49 -6.50
C SER A 10 5.19 -10.10 -5.04
N GLY A 11 6.39 -9.58 -4.76
CA GLY A 11 6.83 -9.25 -3.42
C GLY A 11 6.66 -10.44 -2.48
N ILE A 12 5.92 -10.22 -1.39
CA ILE A 12 5.60 -11.27 -0.42
C ILE A 12 4.28 -12.01 -0.72
N GLY A 13 3.65 -11.78 -1.88
CA GLY A 13 2.44 -12.47 -2.33
C GLY A 13 1.12 -11.80 -1.96
N GLY A 14 1.11 -10.46 -1.89
CA GLY A 14 -0.10 -9.70 -1.57
C GLY A 14 -1.25 -9.93 -2.55
N LEU A 15 -0.96 -9.94 -3.87
CA LEU A 15 -1.98 -10.18 -4.89
C LEU A 15 -2.36 -11.66 -4.98
N HIS A 16 -1.43 -12.59 -4.74
CA HIS A 16 -1.73 -14.01 -4.55
C HIS A 16 -2.77 -14.23 -3.44
N LEU A 17 -2.51 -13.66 -2.26
CA LEU A 17 -3.40 -13.79 -1.10
C LEU A 17 -4.77 -13.18 -1.39
N ALA A 18 -4.80 -12.00 -2.03
CA ALA A 18 -6.05 -11.36 -2.45
C ALA A 18 -6.83 -12.23 -3.43
N PHE A 19 -6.17 -12.82 -4.43
CA PHE A 19 -6.80 -13.71 -5.40
C PHE A 19 -7.37 -14.96 -4.72
N SER A 20 -6.60 -15.59 -3.83
CA SER A 20 -7.03 -16.77 -3.08
C SER A 20 -8.25 -16.49 -2.18
N ARG A 21 -8.31 -15.28 -1.59
CA ARG A 21 -9.44 -14.84 -0.74
C ARG A 21 -10.64 -14.30 -1.52
N SER A 22 -10.51 -14.10 -2.83
CA SER A 22 -11.57 -13.50 -3.65
C SER A 22 -12.77 -14.43 -3.91
N GLY A 23 -12.61 -15.74 -3.68
CA GLY A 23 -13.61 -16.75 -3.99
C GLY A 23 -13.72 -17.09 -5.49
N VAL A 24 -12.86 -16.53 -6.34
CA VAL A 24 -12.76 -16.90 -7.76
C VAL A 24 -12.11 -18.28 -7.87
N ASP A 25 -12.75 -19.18 -8.62
CA ASP A 25 -12.17 -20.49 -8.96
C ASP A 25 -10.92 -20.31 -9.85
N GLY A 26 -9.74 -20.53 -9.28
CA GLY A 26 -8.46 -20.34 -9.94
C GLY A 26 -7.26 -20.38 -9.01
N SER A 27 -6.06 -20.24 -9.57
CA SER A 27 -4.79 -20.24 -8.83
C SER A 27 -3.71 -19.41 -9.53
N VAL A 28 -2.75 -18.89 -8.76
CA VAL A 28 -1.50 -18.35 -9.32
C VAL A 28 -0.65 -19.53 -9.78
N VAL A 29 -0.32 -19.58 -11.07
CA VAL A 29 0.45 -20.67 -11.68
C VAL A 29 1.94 -20.36 -11.75
N GLN A 30 2.30 -19.08 -11.71
CA GLN A 30 3.69 -18.61 -11.64
C GLN A 30 3.73 -17.19 -11.08
N ALA A 31 4.76 -16.88 -10.29
CA ALA A 31 5.04 -15.56 -9.76
C ALA A 31 6.48 -15.12 -10.12
N PHE A 32 6.68 -13.82 -10.25
CA PHE A 32 7.96 -13.22 -10.63
C PHE A 32 8.32 -12.05 -9.72
N ASP A 33 9.52 -12.08 -9.18
CA ASP A 33 10.12 -10.94 -8.48
C ASP A 33 11.64 -10.95 -8.65
N TRP A 34 12.30 -9.82 -8.42
CA TRP A 34 13.76 -9.75 -8.45
C TRP A 34 14.38 -9.87 -7.05
N ASP A 35 13.63 -9.49 -6.01
CA ASP A 35 14.14 -9.41 -4.63
C ASP A 35 14.20 -10.79 -3.98
N GLN A 36 15.40 -11.20 -3.58
CA GLN A 36 15.63 -12.52 -2.99
C GLN A 36 14.87 -12.72 -1.68
N THR A 37 14.77 -11.67 -0.85
CA THR A 37 14.14 -11.74 0.46
C THR A 37 12.63 -11.88 0.31
N ALA A 38 12.04 -11.10 -0.60
CA ALA A 38 10.64 -11.21 -0.97
C ALA A 38 10.31 -12.61 -1.48
N CYS A 39 11.12 -13.17 -2.39
CA CYS A 39 10.96 -14.55 -2.87
C CYS A 39 11.01 -15.60 -1.76
N GLN A 40 11.88 -15.42 -0.76
CA GLN A 40 11.96 -16.31 0.41
C GLN A 40 10.67 -16.26 1.24
N VAL A 41 10.18 -15.06 1.55
CA VAL A 41 8.90 -14.88 2.28
C VAL A 41 7.73 -15.43 1.47
N TYR A 42 7.71 -15.20 0.15
CA TYR A 42 6.70 -15.77 -0.73
C TYR A 42 6.69 -17.30 -0.66
N THR A 43 7.87 -17.93 -0.80
CA THR A 43 8.02 -19.40 -0.74
C THR A 43 7.59 -19.97 0.60
N ALA A 44 7.75 -19.22 1.70
CA ALA A 44 7.34 -19.66 3.03
C ALA A 44 5.81 -19.66 3.23
N ASN A 45 5.07 -18.87 2.45
CA ASN A 45 3.63 -18.64 2.65
C ASN A 45 2.73 -19.17 1.52
N HIS A 46 3.30 -19.42 0.34
CA HIS A 46 2.59 -19.84 -0.87
C HIS A 46 3.15 -21.16 -1.41
N PRO A 47 2.45 -21.85 -2.33
CA PRO A 47 2.92 -23.12 -2.88
C PRO A 47 4.36 -23.04 -3.38
N SER A 48 5.20 -23.98 -2.93
CA SER A 48 6.62 -24.01 -3.29
C SER A 48 6.82 -24.20 -4.79
N GLY A 49 7.83 -23.54 -5.36
CA GLY A 49 8.27 -23.76 -6.74
C GLY A 49 7.56 -22.92 -7.81
N ILE A 50 6.58 -22.08 -7.45
CA ILE A 50 5.91 -21.19 -8.41
C ILE A 50 6.56 -19.80 -8.53
N ILE A 51 7.32 -19.38 -7.51
CA ILE A 51 8.03 -18.09 -7.51
C ILE A 51 9.38 -18.23 -8.22
N GLN A 52 9.60 -17.39 -9.22
CA GLN A 52 10.86 -17.29 -9.94
C GLN A 52 11.52 -15.94 -9.65
N LYS A 53 12.77 -16.00 -9.18
CA LYS A 53 13.61 -14.81 -9.11
C LYS A 53 14.11 -14.43 -10.50
N VAL A 54 13.67 -13.31 -11.04
CA VAL A 54 14.01 -12.87 -12.39
C VAL A 54 13.87 -11.36 -12.56
N ASP A 55 14.65 -10.78 -13.46
CA ASP A 55 14.34 -9.45 -13.98
C ASP A 55 13.18 -9.56 -14.96
N ILE A 56 12.05 -8.95 -14.63
CA ILE A 56 10.84 -8.95 -15.46
C ILE A 56 11.12 -8.37 -16.86
N ALA A 57 12.11 -7.49 -17.04
CA ALA A 57 12.51 -6.98 -18.34
C ALA A 57 13.14 -8.05 -19.27
N SER A 58 13.48 -9.23 -18.74
CA SER A 58 14.01 -10.36 -19.52
C SER A 58 12.95 -11.38 -19.95
N LEU A 59 11.71 -11.26 -19.46
CA LEU A 59 10.63 -12.18 -19.80
C LEU A 59 10.16 -11.98 -21.25
N THR A 60 9.80 -13.07 -21.93
CA THR A 60 9.38 -13.03 -23.34
C THR A 60 7.98 -13.59 -23.53
N ALA A 61 7.28 -13.15 -24.58
CA ALA A 61 5.94 -13.64 -24.87
C ALA A 61 5.86 -15.17 -25.02
N PRO A 62 6.77 -15.87 -25.73
CA PRO A 62 6.74 -17.32 -25.82
C PRO A 62 6.86 -18.02 -24.46
N THR A 63 7.70 -17.49 -23.56
CA THR A 63 7.88 -18.03 -22.21
C THR A 63 6.60 -17.89 -21.39
N LEU A 64 5.95 -16.72 -21.47
CA LEU A 64 4.71 -16.48 -20.72
C LEU A 64 3.51 -17.23 -21.31
N ALA A 65 3.45 -17.40 -22.64
CA ALA A 65 2.40 -18.13 -23.32
C ALA A 65 2.32 -19.60 -22.86
N ALA A 66 3.47 -20.21 -22.53
CA ALA A 66 3.53 -21.59 -22.02
C ALA A 66 2.72 -21.81 -20.73
N PHE A 67 2.51 -20.76 -19.93
CA PHE A 67 1.70 -20.85 -18.71
C PHE A 67 0.19 -20.83 -18.98
N GLN A 68 -0.25 -20.45 -20.20
CA GLN A 68 -1.66 -20.37 -20.58
C GLN A 68 -2.49 -19.60 -19.53
N ALA A 69 -2.03 -18.42 -19.16
CA ALA A 69 -2.64 -17.62 -18.10
C ALA A 69 -3.74 -16.70 -18.62
N ASP A 70 -4.86 -16.67 -17.91
CA ASP A 70 -6.03 -15.86 -18.22
C ASP A 70 -6.07 -14.52 -17.46
N LEU A 71 -5.22 -14.39 -16.43
CA LEU A 71 -5.17 -13.25 -15.53
C LEU A 71 -3.72 -12.84 -15.28
N TRP A 72 -3.42 -11.56 -15.43
CA TRP A 72 -2.20 -10.97 -14.90
C TRP A 72 -2.49 -10.12 -13.66
N LEU A 73 -1.72 -10.34 -12.60
CA LEU A 73 -1.71 -9.56 -11.38
C LEU A 73 -0.38 -8.79 -11.36
N LEU A 74 -0.42 -7.46 -11.28
CA LEU A 74 0.79 -6.63 -11.36
C LEU A 74 0.81 -5.56 -10.27
N SER A 75 1.98 -5.37 -9.65
CA SER A 75 2.24 -4.28 -8.70
C SER A 75 3.59 -3.61 -9.01
N PRO A 76 3.77 -3.01 -10.20
CA PRO A 76 5.06 -2.48 -10.64
C PRO A 76 5.62 -1.40 -9.70
N ALA A 77 6.95 -1.31 -9.63
CA ALA A 77 7.62 -0.33 -8.79
C ALA A 77 7.22 1.11 -9.18
N CYS A 78 6.85 1.90 -8.18
CA CYS A 78 6.29 3.24 -8.34
C CYS A 78 7.35 4.34 -8.59
N GLN A 79 8.65 4.05 -8.42
CA GLN A 79 9.69 5.08 -8.48
C GLN A 79 10.02 5.36 -9.96
N PRO A 80 9.65 6.55 -10.51
CA PRO A 80 9.79 7.82 -9.81
C PRO A 80 8.52 8.71 -9.67
N TYR A 81 7.30 8.17 -9.84
CA TYR A 81 6.04 8.94 -9.90
C TYR A 81 5.51 9.39 -8.53
N THR A 82 6.38 9.88 -7.65
CA THR A 82 5.96 10.42 -6.35
C THR A 82 5.80 11.93 -6.43
N VAL A 83 4.80 12.45 -5.71
CA VAL A 83 4.55 13.89 -5.48
C VAL A 83 5.82 14.64 -5.02
N LEU A 84 6.79 13.93 -4.44
CA LEU A 84 8.04 14.47 -3.91
C LEU A 84 9.09 14.80 -4.97
N ASN A 85 8.97 14.31 -6.22
CA ASN A 85 9.89 14.70 -7.29
C ASN A 85 9.22 14.71 -8.68
N PRO A 86 8.48 15.79 -9.03
CA PRO A 86 7.82 15.96 -10.33
C PRO A 86 8.78 15.95 -11.53
N ASN A 87 10.07 16.21 -11.32
CA ASN A 87 11.09 16.35 -12.35
C ASN A 87 11.85 15.05 -12.65
N ALA A 88 11.55 13.96 -11.94
CA ALA A 88 12.18 12.69 -12.22
C ALA A 88 11.65 12.13 -13.54
N LYS A 89 12.47 12.24 -14.59
CA LYS A 89 12.22 11.75 -15.96
C LYS A 89 11.84 10.26 -15.92
N GLY A 90 10.54 9.98 -15.82
CA GLY A 90 9.98 8.65 -15.58
C GLY A 90 10.24 7.62 -16.67
N GLU A 91 10.70 8.05 -17.86
CA GLU A 91 10.99 7.18 -19.00
C GLU A 91 12.45 6.70 -19.04
N SER A 92 13.37 7.42 -18.38
CA SER A 92 14.78 7.03 -18.27
C SER A 92 15.11 6.21 -17.03
N ASP A 93 14.11 5.94 -16.18
CA ASP A 93 14.32 5.16 -14.96
C ASP A 93 14.38 3.65 -15.29
N PRO A 94 15.49 2.97 -14.99
CA PRO A 94 15.60 1.52 -15.17
C PRO A 94 14.48 0.72 -14.50
N ARG A 95 13.86 1.27 -13.44
CA ARG A 95 12.77 0.64 -12.67
C ARG A 95 11.42 0.67 -13.40
N ALA A 96 11.19 1.62 -14.30
CA ALA A 96 9.99 1.66 -15.14
C ALA A 96 10.14 0.76 -16.39
N LYS A 97 11.37 0.42 -16.77
CA LYS A 97 11.69 -0.36 -17.97
C LYS A 97 11.02 -1.73 -17.99
N SER A 98 11.00 -2.44 -16.86
CA SER A 98 10.39 -3.78 -16.78
C SER A 98 8.88 -3.74 -17.00
N PHE A 99 8.20 -2.71 -16.51
CA PHE A 99 6.76 -2.55 -16.71
C PHE A 99 6.45 -2.13 -18.15
N LEU A 100 7.20 -1.18 -18.71
CA LEU A 100 7.06 -0.79 -20.12
C LEU A 100 7.36 -1.97 -21.05
N HIS A 101 8.35 -2.81 -20.73
CA HIS A 101 8.64 -4.03 -21.47
C HIS A 101 7.44 -4.98 -21.52
N LEU A 102 6.80 -5.26 -20.36
CA LEU A 102 5.61 -6.09 -20.33
C LEU A 102 4.47 -5.50 -21.18
N ILE A 103 4.25 -4.19 -21.09
CA ILE A 103 3.09 -3.53 -21.71
C ILE A 103 3.30 -3.24 -23.20
N GLN A 104 4.49 -2.82 -23.63
CA GLN A 104 4.75 -2.36 -25.00
C GLN A 104 5.37 -3.45 -25.89
N VAL A 105 5.95 -4.50 -25.31
CA VAL A 105 6.59 -5.59 -26.06
C VAL A 105 5.84 -6.90 -25.83
N VAL A 106 5.84 -7.39 -24.60
CA VAL A 106 5.37 -8.76 -24.30
C VAL A 106 3.87 -8.93 -24.52
N LEU A 107 3.05 -7.99 -24.03
CA LEU A 107 1.59 -8.07 -24.16
C LEU A 107 1.12 -7.99 -25.63
N PRO A 108 1.62 -7.05 -26.47
CA PRO A 108 1.35 -7.05 -27.92
C PRO A 108 1.81 -8.32 -28.64
N GLU A 109 2.98 -8.86 -28.31
CA GLU A 109 3.46 -10.12 -28.88
C GLU A 109 2.56 -11.31 -28.48
N LEU A 110 2.12 -11.38 -27.22
CA LEU A 110 1.14 -12.38 -26.79
C LEU A 110 -0.19 -12.24 -27.53
N ALA A 111 -0.63 -11.02 -27.80
CA ALA A 111 -1.84 -10.78 -28.59
C ALA A 111 -1.70 -11.28 -30.03
N ALA A 112 -0.53 -11.06 -30.66
CA ALA A 112 -0.22 -11.59 -31.99
C ALA A 112 -0.19 -13.13 -32.02
N LEU A 113 0.18 -13.77 -30.90
CA LEU A 113 0.12 -15.22 -30.70
C LEU A 113 -1.25 -15.75 -30.28
N GLY A 114 -2.27 -14.88 -30.13
CA GLY A 114 -3.60 -15.27 -29.62
C GLY A 114 -3.58 -15.78 -28.18
N SER A 115 -2.54 -15.46 -27.41
CA SER A 115 -2.28 -15.95 -26.05
C SER A 115 -2.25 -14.84 -24.99
N GLN A 116 -2.83 -13.67 -25.30
CA GLN A 116 -2.94 -12.58 -24.33
C GLN A 116 -3.92 -12.91 -23.20
N PRO A 117 -3.68 -12.42 -21.96
CA PRO A 117 -4.55 -12.70 -20.82
C PRO A 117 -5.91 -12.02 -20.98
N ALA A 118 -7.00 -12.73 -20.71
CA ALA A 118 -8.33 -12.11 -20.80
C ALA A 118 -8.57 -11.00 -19.76
N ARG A 119 -7.77 -10.95 -18.67
CA ARG A 119 -7.91 -10.02 -17.54
C ARG A 119 -6.57 -9.51 -17.04
N LEU A 120 -6.53 -8.24 -16.63
CA LEU A 120 -5.40 -7.68 -15.88
C LEU A 120 -5.92 -6.93 -14.64
N LEU A 121 -5.15 -7.02 -13.56
CA LEU A 121 -5.27 -6.17 -12.37
C LEU A 121 -3.91 -5.53 -12.10
N ILE A 122 -3.87 -4.21 -12.06
CA ILE A 122 -2.66 -3.42 -11.78
C ILE A 122 -2.90 -2.59 -10.53
N GLU A 123 -2.05 -2.72 -9.53
CA GLU A 123 -1.95 -1.81 -8.38
C GLU A 123 -0.82 -0.81 -8.63
N ASN A 124 -1.02 0.44 -8.22
CA ASN A 124 0.04 1.44 -8.17
C ASN A 124 -0.25 2.50 -7.09
N VAL A 125 0.65 3.45 -6.91
CA VAL A 125 0.44 4.60 -6.02
C VAL A 125 -0.57 5.59 -6.56
N ALA A 126 -1.19 6.36 -5.66
CA ALA A 126 -1.88 7.58 -6.04
C ALA A 126 -0.90 8.58 -6.68
N GLY A 127 -1.28 9.19 -7.80
CA GLY A 127 -0.44 9.99 -8.68
C GLY A 127 -0.01 9.23 -9.95
N PHE A 128 -0.11 7.89 -9.99
CA PHE A 128 0.15 7.13 -11.20
C PHE A 128 -0.82 7.48 -12.33
N GLU A 129 -2.06 7.84 -12.00
CA GLU A 129 -3.11 8.22 -12.95
C GLU A 129 -2.75 9.42 -13.83
N THR A 130 -1.81 10.26 -13.40
CA THR A 130 -1.33 11.41 -14.17
C THR A 130 -0.02 11.14 -14.94
N SER A 131 0.53 9.93 -14.83
CA SER A 131 1.85 9.59 -15.41
C SER A 131 1.79 9.35 -16.92
N THR A 132 2.92 9.53 -17.62
CA THR A 132 3.05 9.14 -19.04
C THR A 132 2.90 7.63 -19.22
N THR A 133 3.40 6.84 -18.27
CA THR A 133 3.27 5.38 -18.23
C THR A 133 1.81 4.92 -18.20
N ARG A 134 0.93 5.59 -17.44
CA ARG A 134 -0.52 5.31 -17.46
C ARG A 134 -1.12 5.55 -18.84
N HIS A 135 -0.74 6.65 -19.52
CA HIS A 135 -1.21 6.93 -20.87
C HIS A 135 -0.79 5.85 -21.87
N LEU A 136 0.48 5.42 -21.81
CA LEU A 136 1.00 4.33 -22.64
C LEU A 136 0.23 3.03 -22.36
N LEU A 137 0.06 2.67 -21.09
CA LEU A 137 -0.71 1.50 -20.66
C LEU A 137 -2.11 1.47 -21.25
N LEU A 138 -2.87 2.55 -21.10
CA LEU A 138 -4.23 2.61 -21.63
C LEU A 138 -4.27 2.60 -23.15
N SER A 139 -3.33 3.27 -23.81
CA SER A 139 -3.27 3.27 -25.27
C SER A 139 -3.03 1.87 -25.82
N THR A 140 -2.12 1.10 -25.20
CA THR A 140 -1.85 -0.28 -25.58
C THR A 140 -3.02 -1.20 -25.26
N LEU A 141 -3.59 -1.12 -24.05
CA LEU A 141 -4.75 -1.94 -23.69
C LEU A 141 -5.93 -1.68 -24.64
N ARG A 142 -6.17 -0.43 -25.02
CA ARG A 142 -7.23 -0.08 -25.98
C ARG A 142 -6.96 -0.67 -27.37
N SER A 143 -5.73 -0.56 -27.88
CA SER A 143 -5.38 -1.10 -29.21
C SER A 143 -5.48 -2.63 -29.26
N LEU A 144 -5.30 -3.30 -28.12
CA LEU A 144 -5.44 -4.75 -27.98
C LEU A 144 -6.88 -5.22 -27.64
N GLY A 145 -7.85 -4.30 -27.62
CA GLY A 145 -9.27 -4.62 -27.44
C GLY A 145 -9.71 -4.83 -26.00
N TYR A 146 -9.00 -4.25 -25.03
CA TYR A 146 -9.40 -4.25 -23.63
C TYR A 146 -10.32 -3.06 -23.31
N THR A 147 -11.29 -3.34 -22.45
CA THR A 147 -12.02 -2.34 -21.68
C THR A 147 -11.35 -2.17 -20.33
N THR A 148 -11.31 -0.95 -19.80
CA THR A 148 -10.59 -0.62 -18.56
C THR A 148 -11.49 0.10 -17.55
N VAL A 149 -11.20 -0.10 -16.26
CA VAL A 149 -11.77 0.65 -15.14
C VAL A 149 -10.62 1.06 -14.23
N GLU A 150 -10.55 2.33 -13.90
CA GLU A 150 -9.54 2.89 -12.98
C GLU A 150 -10.18 3.32 -11.66
N LEU A 151 -9.53 3.00 -10.55
CA LEU A 151 -10.03 3.30 -9.21
C LEU A 151 -8.92 3.89 -8.32
N LEU A 152 -9.29 4.83 -7.45
CA LEU A 152 -8.52 5.27 -6.30
C LEU A 152 -9.23 4.83 -5.03
N LEU A 153 -8.66 3.82 -4.36
CA LEU A 153 -9.28 3.19 -3.19
C LEU A 153 -8.34 3.22 -1.97
N THR A 154 -8.91 3.23 -0.78
CA THR A 154 -8.17 3.15 0.49
C THR A 154 -8.85 2.17 1.44
N PRO A 155 -8.11 1.40 2.27
CA PRO A 155 -8.69 0.44 3.21
C PRO A 155 -9.75 1.04 4.16
N LEU A 156 -9.65 2.34 4.49
CA LEU A 156 -10.67 3.08 5.25
C LEU A 156 -12.09 2.97 4.65
N GLN A 157 -12.21 2.82 3.33
CA GLN A 157 -13.49 2.64 2.63
C GLN A 157 -14.17 1.32 2.98
N PHE A 158 -13.37 0.33 3.40
CA PHE A 158 -13.78 -1.03 3.71
C PHE A 158 -13.75 -1.29 5.22
N GLY A 159 -13.71 -0.24 6.05
CA GLY A 159 -13.72 -0.35 7.50
C GLY A 159 -12.39 -0.76 8.13
N ILE A 160 -11.31 -0.85 7.36
CA ILE A 160 -9.96 -1.16 7.87
C ILE A 160 -9.28 0.13 8.33
N PRO A 161 -8.74 0.23 9.56
CA PRO A 161 -8.30 1.48 10.16
C PRO A 161 -6.88 1.85 9.70
N ASN A 162 -6.61 1.79 8.40
CA ASN A 162 -5.33 2.14 7.81
C ASN A 162 -5.50 3.02 6.57
N SER A 163 -4.81 4.16 6.54
CA SER A 163 -4.77 5.03 5.37
C SER A 163 -3.79 4.48 4.35
N ARG A 164 -4.26 3.96 3.22
CA ARG A 164 -3.41 3.45 2.14
C ARG A 164 -4.08 3.66 0.78
N LEU A 165 -4.16 4.92 0.36
CA LEU A 165 -4.73 5.27 -0.94
C LEU A 165 -3.85 4.70 -2.07
N ARG A 166 -4.47 3.95 -2.97
CA ARG A 166 -3.82 3.30 -4.10
C ARG A 166 -4.66 3.41 -5.37
N TYR A 167 -3.94 3.49 -6.48
CA TYR A 167 -4.47 3.37 -7.81
C TYR A 167 -4.65 1.89 -8.14
N TYR A 168 -5.77 1.57 -8.77
CA TYR A 168 -6.08 0.26 -9.31
C TYR A 168 -6.56 0.41 -10.75
N LEU A 169 -6.06 -0.42 -11.65
CA LEU A 169 -6.61 -0.59 -12.99
C LEU A 169 -7.05 -2.03 -13.18
N LEU A 170 -8.30 -2.19 -13.60
CA LEU A 170 -8.85 -3.46 -14.05
C LEU A 170 -8.99 -3.41 -15.57
N ALA A 171 -8.51 -4.43 -16.27
CA ALA A 171 -8.70 -4.58 -17.71
C ALA A 171 -9.38 -5.90 -18.05
N LYS A 172 -10.29 -5.87 -19.03
CA LYS A 172 -10.98 -7.05 -19.56
C LYS A 172 -10.97 -7.03 -21.07
N GLN A 173 -10.44 -8.07 -21.69
CA GLN A 173 -10.47 -8.24 -23.15
C GLN A 173 -11.90 -8.54 -23.61
N ALA A 174 -12.33 -7.94 -24.73
CA ALA A 174 -13.59 -8.30 -25.37
C ALA A 174 -13.68 -9.82 -25.62
N PRO A 175 -14.85 -10.46 -25.42
CA PRO A 175 -16.16 -9.86 -25.16
C PRO A 175 -16.50 -9.64 -23.68
N LEU A 176 -15.54 -9.83 -22.75
CA LEU A 176 -15.80 -9.62 -21.32
C LEU A 176 -16.15 -8.16 -21.02
N LYS A 177 -17.11 -7.94 -20.12
CA LYS A 177 -17.59 -6.61 -19.73
C LYS A 177 -17.52 -6.41 -18.20
N PHE A 178 -17.54 -5.15 -17.79
CA PHE A 178 -17.73 -4.78 -16.39
C PHE A 178 -19.22 -4.59 -16.10
N ALA A 179 -19.68 -5.14 -14.98
CA ALA A 179 -21.02 -4.85 -14.47
C ALA A 179 -21.03 -3.44 -13.87
N HIS A 180 -22.16 -2.75 -13.94
CA HIS A 180 -22.36 -1.41 -13.37
C HIS A 180 -21.40 -0.33 -13.89
N VAL A 181 -20.77 -0.56 -15.05
CA VAL A 181 -19.96 0.42 -15.77
C VAL A 181 -20.67 0.75 -17.09
N PRO A 182 -21.05 2.02 -17.34
CA PRO A 182 -21.75 2.40 -18.56
C PRO A 182 -20.89 2.16 -19.81
N VAL A 183 -21.46 1.52 -20.84
CA VAL A 183 -20.74 1.12 -22.06
C VAL A 183 -20.52 2.28 -23.05
N ASN A 184 -21.32 3.36 -22.97
CA ASN A 184 -21.52 4.31 -24.08
C ASN A 184 -21.16 5.79 -23.80
N GLN A 185 -20.52 6.09 -22.67
CA GLN A 185 -19.90 7.40 -22.51
C GLN A 185 -18.41 7.21 -22.76
N GLY A 186 -17.70 8.21 -23.29
CA GLY A 186 -16.24 8.19 -23.44
C GLY A 186 -15.48 8.16 -22.11
N ILE A 187 -15.89 7.27 -21.18
CA ILE A 187 -15.39 7.04 -19.82
C ILE A 187 -14.06 6.28 -19.88
N HIS A 188 -13.20 6.59 -20.85
CA HIS A 188 -11.85 6.06 -20.84
C HIS A 188 -10.97 6.75 -19.79
N ASP A 189 -11.51 7.71 -19.03
CA ASP A 189 -10.76 8.54 -18.08
C ASP A 189 -11.51 8.85 -16.77
N LEU A 190 -12.60 8.12 -16.43
CA LEU A 190 -13.25 8.33 -15.14
C LEU A 190 -12.49 7.57 -14.05
N MET A 191 -11.93 8.33 -13.11
CA MET A 191 -11.33 7.78 -11.91
C MET A 191 -12.39 7.50 -10.85
N TRP A 192 -12.67 6.22 -10.59
CA TRP A 192 -13.64 5.83 -9.58
C TRP A 192 -13.06 5.97 -8.18
N ARG A 193 -13.82 6.54 -7.25
CA ARG A 193 -13.45 6.63 -5.82
C ARG A 193 -14.16 5.59 -4.95
N HIS A 194 -14.89 4.67 -5.57
CA HIS A 194 -15.59 3.55 -4.93
C HIS A 194 -15.76 2.43 -5.96
N ILE A 195 -16.11 1.23 -5.50
CA ILE A 195 -16.39 0.11 -6.40
C ILE A 195 -17.69 0.41 -7.18
N PRO A 196 -17.72 0.28 -8.52
CA PRO A 196 -18.94 0.42 -9.30
C PRO A 196 -20.09 -0.44 -8.77
N GLY A 197 -21.30 0.11 -8.73
CA GLY A 197 -22.47 -0.55 -8.14
C GLY A 197 -22.58 -0.45 -6.61
N HIS A 198 -21.59 0.11 -5.91
CA HIS A 198 -21.65 0.41 -4.49
C HIS A 198 -21.86 1.90 -4.24
N SER A 199 -22.41 2.25 -3.07
CA SER A 199 -22.56 3.64 -2.66
C SER A 199 -21.20 4.34 -2.53
N PRO A 200 -21.11 5.64 -2.85
CA PRO A 200 -19.90 6.42 -2.63
C PRO A 200 -19.50 6.39 -1.15
N TRP A 201 -18.21 6.22 -0.89
CA TRP A 201 -17.70 6.37 0.48
C TRP A 201 -17.55 7.85 0.83
N ILE A 202 -18.08 8.24 1.99
CA ILE A 202 -17.95 9.59 2.53
C ILE A 202 -16.82 9.58 3.55
N ASP A 203 -15.78 10.37 3.27
CA ASP A 203 -14.71 10.60 4.25
C ASP A 203 -15.25 11.46 5.39
N ARG A 204 -15.47 10.88 6.57
CA ARG A 204 -15.95 11.64 7.73
C ARG A 204 -14.97 12.72 8.20
N ARG A 205 -13.71 12.70 7.74
CA ARG A 205 -12.71 13.74 8.02
C ARG A 205 -12.91 15.01 7.19
N SER A 206 -13.55 14.91 6.03
CA SER A 206 -13.84 16.08 5.19
C SER A 206 -15.09 16.84 5.64
N GLN A 207 -15.89 16.25 6.53
CA GLN A 207 -16.90 16.98 7.27
C GLN A 207 -16.19 17.76 8.39
N GLN A 208 -16.00 19.06 8.19
CA GLN A 208 -15.98 19.99 9.31
C GLN A 208 -17.32 19.82 10.03
N LEU A 209 -17.36 18.98 11.06
CA LEU A 209 -18.47 18.97 11.99
C LEU A 209 -18.49 20.36 12.64
N PRO A 210 -19.58 21.15 12.51
CA PRO A 210 -19.77 22.28 13.38
C PRO A 210 -19.74 21.75 14.81
N SER A 211 -18.97 22.41 15.66
CA SER A 211 -19.09 22.22 17.10
C SER A 211 -20.54 22.44 17.49
N GLU A 212 -21.12 21.43 18.14
CA GLU A 212 -22.46 21.38 18.75
C GLU A 212 -23.63 20.94 17.85
N SER A 213 -24.35 19.93 18.36
CA SER A 213 -25.57 19.29 17.85
C SER A 213 -25.37 18.50 16.55
N VAL A 214 -25.55 17.18 16.52
CA VAL A 214 -26.85 16.51 16.62
C VAL A 214 -26.62 15.05 17.04
N ARG A 215 -27.16 14.66 18.21
CA ARG A 215 -27.43 13.26 18.53
C ARG A 215 -28.68 12.85 17.75
N VAL A 216 -28.52 12.36 16.52
CA VAL A 216 -29.58 11.61 15.85
C VAL A 216 -29.09 10.18 15.73
N GLY A 217 -29.83 9.30 16.42
CA GLY A 217 -29.66 7.86 16.36
C GLY A 217 -29.85 7.38 14.93
N ALA A 218 -28.75 7.22 14.20
CA ALA A 218 -28.64 6.13 13.26
C ALA A 218 -28.13 4.95 14.07
N THR A 219 -28.94 3.90 14.20
CA THR A 219 -28.47 2.56 14.58
C THR A 219 -27.26 2.24 13.73
N VAL A 220 -26.08 2.42 14.30
CA VAL A 220 -24.80 2.12 13.67
C VAL A 220 -24.81 0.61 13.50
N SER A 221 -24.99 0.12 12.28
CA SER A 221 -24.66 -1.29 12.04
C SER A 221 -23.19 -1.45 12.41
N GLU A 222 -22.92 -2.20 13.48
CA GLU A 222 -21.60 -2.61 13.91
C GLU A 222 -20.95 -3.38 12.75
N GLN A 223 -20.16 -2.67 11.95
CA GLN A 223 -19.31 -3.30 10.95
C GLN A 223 -17.98 -3.58 11.64
N PRO A 224 -17.55 -4.85 11.76
CA PRO A 224 -16.29 -5.22 12.41
C PRO A 224 -15.09 -4.52 11.75
N GLY A 225 -14.06 -4.17 12.54
CA GLY A 225 -12.78 -3.65 12.03
C GLY A 225 -12.47 -2.17 12.31
N ARG A 226 -13.30 -1.42 13.04
CA ARG A 226 -13.19 0.05 13.09
C ARG A 226 -12.11 0.66 13.97
N HIS A 227 -11.37 -0.11 14.75
CA HIS A 227 -10.32 0.44 15.61
C HIS A 227 -9.05 -0.39 15.58
N VAL A 228 -7.92 0.29 15.80
CA VAL A 228 -6.56 -0.27 15.72
C VAL A 228 -6.38 -1.46 16.67
N GLY A 229 -7.04 -1.44 17.82
CA GLY A 229 -6.99 -2.48 18.85
C GLY A 229 -7.32 -3.90 18.34
N LEU A 230 -8.14 -4.03 17.31
CA LEU A 230 -8.49 -5.34 16.71
C LEU A 230 -7.34 -6.00 15.93
N TYR A 231 -6.26 -5.24 15.67
CA TYR A 231 -5.10 -5.66 14.88
C TYR A 231 -3.82 -5.72 15.72
N LEU A 232 -3.93 -5.50 17.04
CA LEU A 232 -2.79 -5.59 17.94
C LEU A 232 -2.51 -7.06 18.25
N ASP A 233 -1.24 -7.43 18.26
CA ASP A 233 -0.83 -8.72 18.77
C ASP A 233 -1.15 -8.80 20.27
N GLU A 234 -1.57 -9.99 20.74
CA GLU A 234 -1.65 -10.25 22.18
C GLU A 234 -0.26 -10.04 22.79
N PRO A 235 -0.13 -9.33 23.93
CA PRO A 235 1.17 -9.01 24.49
C PRO A 235 1.93 -10.28 24.85
N SER A 236 2.88 -10.67 24.01
CA SER A 236 3.76 -11.82 24.22
C SER A 236 4.95 -11.41 25.09
N ASP A 237 4.79 -11.50 26.41
CA ASP A 237 5.80 -11.24 27.44
C ASP A 237 6.43 -9.82 27.45
N GLU A 238 6.90 -9.35 28.62
CA GLU A 238 7.50 -8.01 28.78
C GLU A 238 8.71 -7.77 27.85
N GLY A 239 9.41 -8.83 27.45
CA GLY A 239 10.58 -8.75 26.56
C GLY A 239 10.26 -8.26 25.14
N THR A 240 9.08 -8.56 24.61
CA THR A 240 8.71 -8.16 23.23
C THR A 240 8.37 -6.67 23.16
N LEU A 241 7.73 -6.14 24.21
CA LEU A 241 7.41 -4.71 24.34
C LEU A 241 8.67 -3.85 24.28
N HIS A 242 9.76 -4.28 24.93
CA HIS A 242 11.03 -3.56 24.90
C HIS A 242 11.69 -3.55 23.51
N LEU A 243 11.48 -4.59 22.69
CA LEU A 243 12.04 -4.66 21.33
C LEU A 243 11.34 -3.70 20.36
N THR A 244 10.06 -3.40 20.61
CA THR A 244 9.25 -2.51 19.77
C THR A 244 9.14 -1.09 20.31
N ALA A 245 9.62 -0.84 21.53
CA ALA A 245 9.59 0.48 22.14
C ALA A 245 10.46 1.48 21.37
N ILE A 246 9.98 2.73 21.28
CA ILE A 246 10.73 3.82 20.67
C ILE A 246 11.82 4.24 21.66
N PRO A 247 13.11 4.30 21.26
CA PRO A 247 14.16 4.72 22.16
C PRO A 247 13.96 6.17 22.65
N ASP A 248 14.25 6.43 23.93
CA ASP A 248 14.09 7.75 24.56
C ASP A 248 14.77 8.88 23.77
N LYS A 249 16.00 8.64 23.29
CA LYS A 249 16.74 9.61 22.45
C LYS A 249 16.00 10.01 21.16
N VAL A 250 15.21 9.10 20.59
CA VAL A 250 14.39 9.38 19.40
C VAL A 250 13.15 10.17 19.81
N LEU A 251 12.53 9.83 20.94
CA LEU A 251 11.39 10.56 21.49
C LEU A 251 11.80 12.00 21.86
N GLU A 252 12.89 12.22 22.58
CA GLU A 252 13.39 13.56 22.95
C GLU A 252 13.57 14.46 21.73
N LYS A 253 14.19 13.92 20.68
CA LYS A 253 14.56 14.70 19.49
C LYS A 253 13.39 14.89 18.52
N TRP A 254 12.53 13.88 18.38
CA TRP A 254 11.55 13.82 17.29
C TRP A 254 10.13 13.46 17.72
N GLY A 255 9.87 13.31 19.01
CA GLY A 255 8.59 12.85 19.57
C GLY A 255 7.37 13.63 19.05
N LYS A 256 7.51 14.96 18.89
CA LYS A 256 6.46 15.86 18.40
C LYS A 256 6.08 15.64 16.93
N LEU A 257 6.87 14.90 16.15
CA LEU A 257 6.63 14.64 14.74
C LEU A 257 5.90 13.32 14.48
N PHE A 258 5.78 12.45 15.49
CA PHE A 258 5.05 11.21 15.34
C PHE A 258 3.53 11.45 15.24
N ASP A 259 2.87 10.73 14.33
CA ASP A 259 1.42 10.51 14.40
C ASP A 259 1.19 9.38 15.42
N ILE A 260 0.79 9.75 16.64
CA ILE A 260 0.54 8.82 17.75
C ILE A 260 -0.93 8.40 17.72
N VAL A 261 -1.19 7.11 17.78
CA VAL A 261 -2.53 6.51 17.79
C VAL A 261 -2.73 5.67 19.04
N LEU A 262 -3.99 5.56 19.46
CA LEU A 262 -4.46 4.68 20.54
C LEU A 262 -5.07 3.40 19.96
N PRO A 263 -5.15 2.28 20.72
CA PRO A 263 -5.94 1.11 20.33
C PRO A 263 -7.39 1.45 19.96
N SER A 264 -8.02 2.41 20.64
CA SER A 264 -9.35 2.94 20.30
C SER A 264 -9.41 3.79 19.02
N SER A 265 -8.27 4.13 18.41
CA SER A 265 -8.23 5.01 17.22
C SER A 265 -8.83 4.34 15.99
N GLY A 266 -9.58 5.12 15.20
CA GLY A 266 -10.21 4.67 13.96
C GLY A 266 -9.32 4.70 12.71
N ARG A 267 -8.05 5.09 12.84
CA ARG A 267 -7.10 5.14 11.72
C ARG A 267 -5.64 5.10 12.16
N THR A 268 -4.79 4.64 11.26
CA THR A 268 -3.36 4.93 11.23
C THR A 268 -2.97 5.58 9.89
N CYS A 269 -1.79 6.19 9.87
CA CYS A 269 -1.09 6.64 8.66
C CYS A 269 -0.62 5.46 7.81
N CYS A 270 -0.28 5.74 6.55
CA CYS A 270 0.26 4.74 5.64
C CYS A 270 1.63 4.26 6.14
N PHE A 271 1.79 2.94 6.28
CA PHE A 271 3.11 2.35 6.50
C PHE A 271 3.92 2.36 5.21
N THR A 272 5.15 2.84 5.29
CA THR A 272 6.12 2.87 4.18
C THR A 272 7.33 2.02 4.51
N ARG A 273 8.20 1.77 3.52
CA ARG A 273 9.46 1.02 3.74
C ARG A 273 10.37 1.65 4.81
N GLY A 274 10.24 2.95 5.05
CA GLY A 274 11.02 3.67 6.06
C GLY A 274 10.47 3.56 7.48
N TYR A 275 9.39 2.81 7.72
CA TYR A 275 8.86 2.62 9.07
C TYR A 275 9.95 2.09 10.01
N THR A 276 10.01 2.63 11.24
CA THR A 276 11.09 2.48 12.24
C THR A 276 12.40 3.23 11.97
N GLN A 277 12.68 3.62 10.72
CA GLN A 277 13.91 4.33 10.33
C GLN A 277 13.70 5.84 10.15
N LEU A 278 12.52 6.23 9.70
CA LEU A 278 12.10 7.61 9.48
C LEU A 278 10.96 7.93 10.45
N VAL A 279 11.01 9.12 11.06
CA VAL A 279 9.98 9.57 12.00
C VAL A 279 8.74 10.07 11.25
N GLU A 280 8.95 10.94 10.26
CA GLU A 280 7.85 11.51 9.49
C GLU A 280 7.46 10.63 8.30
N ARG A 281 6.16 10.63 7.99
CA ARG A 281 5.59 10.04 6.75
C ARG A 281 5.90 8.55 6.55
N ALA A 282 6.22 7.84 7.64
CA ALA A 282 6.59 6.43 7.60
C ALA A 282 5.49 5.50 8.16
N GLY A 283 4.63 6.01 9.03
CA GLY A 283 3.54 5.28 9.69
C GLY A 283 3.22 5.90 11.05
N SER A 284 2.11 5.49 11.66
CA SER A 284 1.78 5.89 13.03
C SER A 284 2.56 5.07 14.05
N VAL A 285 2.68 5.58 15.27
CA VAL A 285 3.17 4.81 16.43
C VAL A 285 2.05 4.64 17.45
N LEU A 286 2.11 3.56 18.23
CA LEU A 286 1.04 3.18 19.14
C LEU A 286 1.37 3.61 20.57
N GLN A 287 0.44 4.30 21.22
CA GLN A 287 0.46 4.50 22.67
C GLN A 287 -0.47 3.47 23.32
N MET A 288 0.11 2.57 24.11
CA MET A 288 -0.63 1.48 24.77
C MET A 288 -1.44 1.95 25.98
N ASN A 289 -0.96 2.97 26.69
CA ASN A 289 -1.67 3.51 27.86
C ASN A 289 -2.65 4.59 27.41
N GLU A 290 -3.94 4.24 27.31
CA GLU A 290 -4.99 5.19 26.87
C GLU A 290 -5.31 6.27 27.91
N ASP A 291 -4.94 6.08 29.17
CA ASP A 291 -5.23 7.03 30.25
C ASP A 291 -4.23 8.21 30.31
N LEU A 292 -3.10 8.09 29.60
CA LEU A 292 -2.07 9.13 29.56
C LEU A 292 -2.37 10.20 28.51
N ASP A 293 -2.37 11.46 28.96
CA ASP A 293 -2.33 12.62 28.07
C ASP A 293 -0.92 12.72 27.46
N THR A 294 -0.79 12.34 26.19
CA THR A 294 0.49 12.27 25.47
C THR A 294 1.23 13.61 25.49
N ALA A 295 0.50 14.72 25.29
CA ALA A 295 1.10 16.05 25.22
C ALA A 295 1.66 16.45 26.58
N LYS A 296 0.88 16.27 27.65
CA LYS A 296 1.33 16.58 29.01
C LYS A 296 2.48 15.68 29.45
N THR A 297 2.40 14.39 29.14
CA THR A 297 3.44 13.42 29.51
C THR A 297 4.75 13.73 28.81
N PHE A 298 4.69 14.06 27.52
CA PHE A 298 5.87 14.42 26.74
C PHE A 298 6.49 15.75 27.18
N ASP A 299 5.67 16.77 27.48
CA ASP A 299 6.16 18.03 28.01
C ASP A 299 6.79 17.86 29.41
N ALA A 300 6.19 17.05 30.29
CA ALA A 300 6.76 16.73 31.60
C ALA A 300 8.09 15.95 31.47
N PHE A 301 8.18 15.00 30.53
CA PHE A 301 9.40 14.26 30.24
C PHE A 301 10.53 15.18 29.75
N LEU A 302 10.24 16.07 28.80
CA LEU A 302 11.22 17.06 28.32
C LEU A 302 11.68 18.00 29.43
N GLN A 303 10.75 18.47 30.28
CA GLN A 303 11.11 19.30 31.44
C GLN A 303 12.03 18.54 32.39
N ALA A 304 11.68 17.29 32.76
CA ALA A 304 12.51 16.47 33.65
C ALA A 304 13.92 16.22 33.09
N HIS A 305 14.05 16.00 31.78
CA HIS A 305 15.35 15.83 31.13
C HIS A 305 16.17 17.12 31.11
N ILE A 306 15.54 18.26 30.84
CA ILE A 306 16.19 19.57 30.94
C ILE A 306 16.74 19.76 32.37
N PHE A 307 15.93 19.50 33.40
CA PHE A 307 16.37 19.61 34.79
C PHE A 307 17.49 18.62 35.14
N ALA A 308 17.48 17.39 34.62
CA ALA A 308 18.54 16.41 34.84
C ALA A 308 19.88 16.85 34.20
N THR A 309 19.84 17.39 32.97
CA THR A 309 21.05 17.93 32.31
C THR A 309 21.63 19.15 33.03
N PHE A 310 20.78 20.01 33.62
CA PHE A 310 21.24 21.12 34.44
C PHE A 310 21.87 20.65 35.77
N ASP A 311 21.37 19.57 36.36
CA ASP A 311 21.92 19.03 37.62
C ASP A 311 23.28 18.33 37.39
N GLU A 312 23.49 17.67 36.24
CA GLU A 312 24.80 17.10 35.85
C GLU A 312 25.86 18.18 35.55
N ASP A 313 25.49 19.25 34.84
CA ASP A 313 26.39 20.39 34.59
C ASP A 313 26.72 21.16 35.88
N SER A 314 25.79 21.23 36.84
CA SER A 314 26.04 21.85 38.14
C SER A 314 26.97 21.03 39.05
N ARG A 315 27.00 19.69 38.88
CA ARG A 315 27.91 18.79 39.63
C ARG A 315 29.30 18.66 39.01
N SER A 316 29.47 18.99 37.73
CA SER A 316 30.78 19.00 37.06
C SER A 316 31.57 20.31 37.24
N GLY A 317 30.93 21.36 37.77
CA GLY A 317 31.55 22.65 38.07
C GLY A 317 32.38 22.73 39.37
N GLU A 318 32.44 21.68 40.18
CA GLU A 318 33.04 21.72 41.53
C GLU A 318 34.36 20.94 41.71
N GLN A 319 35.10 20.69 40.62
CA GLN A 319 36.51 20.27 40.71
C GLN A 319 37.43 21.13 39.84
N SER A 320 37.72 22.32 40.36
CA SER A 320 38.98 23.01 40.08
C SER A 320 39.39 23.81 41.31
N THR A 321 40.25 23.23 42.17
CA THR A 321 41.41 23.94 42.73
C THR A 321 42.35 23.03 43.52
N VAL A 322 43.64 23.37 43.40
CA VAL A 322 44.82 22.99 44.20
C VAL A 322 45.66 21.81 43.68
N TRP A 323 46.81 22.21 43.08
CA TRP A 323 48.09 21.53 42.82
C TRP A 323 48.19 20.00 42.92
#